data_AF-A0A0M9EPG2-F1
#
_entry.id   AF-A0A0M9EPG2-F1
#
_cell.length_a   1.000
_cell.length_b   1.000
_cell.length_c   1.000
_cell.angle_alpha   90.00
_cell.angle_beta   90.00
_cell.angle_gamma   90.00
#
_symmetry.space_group_name_H-M   'P 1'
#
loop_
_entity.id
_entity.type
_entity.pdbx_description
1 polymer ?
#
loop_
_entity_poly.entity_id
_entity_poly.type
_entity_poly.pdbx_seq_one_letter_code
_entity_poly.pdbx_strand_id
1 'polypeptide(L)'
;MSEEALAFFADAEMRQITGHTIDRPNRKVQFTVQWHRPNDVITTTSTFPEAAVQEIDEKLVLEYWKDAGGRSESTNLGKNHIFKIVSERPRF
;
A
#
# COMPACT_ATOMS: atom_id res chain seq x y z
N MET A 1 7.22 0.39 -15.44
CA MET A 1 7.33 0.04 -14.01
C MET A 1 8.11 -1.26 -13.97
N SER A 2 9.37 -1.24 -13.56
CA SER A 2 10.28 -2.38 -13.74
C SER A 2 9.95 -3.48 -12.74
N GLU A 3 9.63 -4.69 -13.23
CA GLU A 3 9.34 -5.89 -12.42
C GLU A 3 10.48 -6.20 -11.42
N GLU A 4 11.72 -5.82 -11.75
CA GLU A 4 12.89 -5.94 -10.88
C GLU A 4 12.74 -5.21 -9.55
N ALA A 5 12.19 -3.99 -9.55
CA ALA A 5 11.99 -3.23 -8.31
C ALA A 5 10.96 -3.90 -7.39
N LEU A 6 9.97 -4.58 -7.99
CA LEU A 6 8.95 -5.32 -7.25
C LEU A 6 9.55 -6.57 -6.60
N ALA A 7 10.41 -7.29 -7.33
CA ALA A 7 11.15 -8.44 -6.80
C ALA A 7 12.09 -8.03 -5.65
N PHE A 8 12.80 -6.91 -5.78
CA PHE A 8 13.62 -6.37 -4.70
C PHE A 8 12.82 -5.92 -3.49
N PHE A 9 11.62 -5.38 -3.69
CA PHE A 9 10.71 -5.05 -2.60
C PHE A 9 10.21 -6.32 -1.88
N ALA A 10 9.90 -7.39 -2.63
CA ALA A 10 9.50 -8.68 -2.07
C ALA A 10 10.61 -9.41 -1.29
N ASP A 11 11.87 -9.11 -1.58
CA ASP A 11 13.06 -9.65 -0.88
C ASP A 11 13.58 -8.73 0.23
N ALA A 12 13.05 -7.50 0.35
CA ALA A 12 13.51 -6.52 1.33
C ALA A 12 13.25 -6.99 2.77
N GLU A 13 14.23 -6.77 3.66
CA GLU A 13 14.17 -7.11 5.09
C GLU A 13 13.32 -6.10 5.86
N MET A 14 13.40 -4.82 5.49
CA MET A 14 12.58 -3.77 6.08
C MET A 14 11.79 -3.04 5.00
N ARG A 15 10.49 -2.88 5.22
CA ARG A 15 9.55 -2.23 4.32
C ARG A 15 8.69 -1.27 5.12
N GLN A 16 8.51 -0.07 4.60
CA GLN A 16 7.71 0.96 5.23
C GLN A 16 6.95 1.75 4.17
N ILE A 17 5.65 1.93 4.37
CA ILE A 17 4.86 2.84 3.55
C ILE A 17 5.01 4.23 4.17
N THR A 18 5.62 5.18 3.46
CA THR A 18 5.79 6.55 3.93
C THR A 18 4.69 7.49 3.46
N GLY A 19 3.97 7.10 2.41
CA GLY A 19 2.93 7.94 1.85
C GLY A 19 2.08 7.20 0.84
N HIS A 20 1.01 7.86 0.44
CA HIS A 20 0.18 7.43 -0.66
C HIS A 20 -0.16 8.62 -1.56
N THR A 21 -0.23 8.35 -2.85
CA THR A 21 -0.69 9.28 -3.88
C THR A 21 -1.93 8.69 -4.53
N ILE A 22 -2.94 9.53 -4.71
CA ILE A 22 -4.21 9.13 -5.30
C ILE A 22 -4.24 9.67 -6.73
N ASP A 23 -4.15 8.77 -7.68
CA ASP A 23 -4.41 9.09 -9.07
C ASP A 23 -5.93 9.12 -9.27
N ARG A 24 -6.52 10.31 -9.07
CA ARG A 24 -7.95 10.56 -9.25
C ARG A 24 -8.50 10.21 -10.65
N PRO A 25 -7.81 10.52 -11.77
CA PRO A 25 -8.37 10.23 -13.09
C PRO A 25 -8.50 8.72 -13.33
N ASN A 26 -7.59 7.89 -12.80
CA ASN A 26 -7.68 6.44 -12.90
C ASN A 26 -8.31 5.76 -11.67
N ARG A 27 -8.66 6.52 -10.63
CA ARG A 27 -9.12 6.02 -9.31
C ARG A 27 -8.18 4.97 -8.72
N LYS A 28 -6.87 5.16 -8.92
CA LYS A 28 -5.84 4.24 -8.43
C LYS A 28 -5.11 4.87 -7.26
N VAL A 29 -4.79 4.04 -6.27
CA VAL A 29 -3.92 4.42 -5.17
C VAL A 29 -2.54 3.86 -5.43
N GLN A 30 -1.53 4.71 -5.27
CA GLN A 30 -0.14 4.33 -5.33
C GLN A 30 0.50 4.63 -3.98
N PHE A 31 1.22 3.65 -3.43
CA PHE A 31 2.00 3.84 -2.23
C PHE A 31 3.41 4.24 -2.56
N THR A 32 3.90 5.24 -1.85
CA THR A 32 5.32 5.51 -1.74
C THR A 32 5.85 4.65 -0.62
N VAL A 33 6.68 3.68 -0.99
CA VAL A 33 7.28 2.75 -0.03
C VAL A 33 8.78 2.96 -0.02
N GLN A 34 9.32 2.85 1.19
CA GLN A 34 10.74 2.85 1.48
C GLN A 34 11.12 1.45 1.93
N TRP A 35 12.19 0.92 1.35
CA TRP A 35 12.66 -0.41 1.71
C TRP A 35 14.17 -0.49 1.75
N HIS A 36 14.64 -1.45 2.54
CA HIS A 36 16.04 -1.78 2.71
C HIS A 36 16.27 -3.24 2.40
N ARG A 37 17.27 -3.51 1.57
CA ARG A 37 17.76 -4.87 1.36
C ARG A 37 18.76 -5.21 2.45
N PRO A 38 18.88 -6.49 2.83
CA PRO A 38 19.98 -6.94 3.68
C PRO A 38 21.30 -6.56 2.99
N ASN A 39 22.25 -6.03 3.76
CA ASN A 39 23.53 -5.45 3.28
C ASN A 39 23.47 -4.12 2.49
N ASP A 40 22.31 -3.50 2.31
CA ASP A 40 22.22 -2.21 1.62
C ASP A 40 22.17 -1.06 2.64
N VAL A 41 23.11 -0.12 2.52
CA VAL A 41 23.21 1.05 3.41
C VAL A 41 22.22 2.15 2.97
N ILE A 42 21.65 2.04 1.77
CA ILE A 42 20.83 3.09 1.16
C ILE A 42 19.36 2.67 1.20
N THR A 43 18.51 3.52 1.78
CA THR A 43 17.06 3.37 1.67
C THR A 43 16.63 3.60 0.24
N THR A 44 16.03 2.58 -0.39
CA THR A 44 15.42 2.77 -1.70
C THR A 44 13.98 3.25 -1.50
N THR A 45 13.62 4.34 -2.17
CA THR A 45 12.24 4.84 -2.18
C THR A 45 11.68 4.67 -3.58
N SER A 46 10.52 4.03 -3.71
CA SER A 46 9.77 4.10 -4.97
C SER A 46 8.28 3.98 -4.74
N THR A 47 7.54 4.20 -5.83
CA THR A 47 6.09 4.24 -5.82
C THR A 47 5.53 3.01 -6.51
N PHE A 48 4.76 2.21 -5.78
CA PHE A 48 4.08 1.04 -6.31
C PHE A 48 2.57 1.20 -6.26
N PRO A 49 1.81 0.55 -7.17
CA PRO A 49 0.37 0.48 -7.02
C PRO A 49 0.04 -0.31 -5.76
N GLU A 50 -1.01 0.10 -5.07
CA GLU A 50 -1.45 -0.57 -3.84
C GLU A 50 -1.63 -2.08 -4.02
N ALA A 51 -2.20 -2.51 -5.15
CA ALA A 51 -2.39 -3.93 -5.44
C ALA A 51 -1.09 -4.73 -5.35
N ALA A 52 0.01 -4.20 -5.91
CA ALA A 52 1.29 -4.89 -5.88
C ALA A 52 1.89 -4.94 -4.46
N VAL A 53 1.71 -3.87 -3.67
CA VAL A 53 2.15 -3.86 -2.26
C VAL A 53 1.32 -4.84 -1.44
N GLN A 54 0.00 -4.93 -1.69
CA GLN A 54 -0.89 -5.87 -1.01
C GLN A 54 -0.56 -7.32 -1.36
N GLU A 55 -0.20 -7.63 -2.60
CA GLU A 55 0.20 -8.98 -3.01
C GLU A 55 1.49 -9.44 -2.31
N ILE A 56 2.39 -8.51 -2.01
CA ILE A 56 3.68 -8.79 -1.37
C ILE A 56 3.58 -8.78 0.15
N ASP A 57 2.87 -7.79 0.70
CA ASP A 57 2.72 -7.57 2.12
C ASP A 57 1.38 -6.89 2.45
N GLU A 58 0.32 -7.69 2.48
CA GLU A 58 -1.03 -7.24 2.84
C GLU A 58 -1.08 -6.64 4.25
N LYS A 59 -0.27 -7.16 5.18
CA LYS A 59 -0.25 -6.66 6.57
C LYS A 59 0.25 -5.23 6.62
N LEU A 60 1.33 -4.92 5.91
CA LEU A 60 1.88 -3.57 5.83
C LEU A 60 0.84 -2.56 5.31
N VAL A 61 0.06 -2.94 4.29
CA VAL A 61 -1.01 -2.10 3.73
C VAL A 61 -2.13 -1.88 4.75
N LEU A 62 -2.55 -2.94 5.45
CA LEU A 62 -3.59 -2.86 6.48
C LEU A 62 -3.15 -1.98 7.66
N GLU A 63 -1.91 -2.13 8.13
CA GLU A 63 -1.36 -1.32 9.22
C GLU A 63 -1.25 0.16 8.82
N TYR A 64 -0.74 0.45 7.63
CA TYR A 64 -0.68 1.82 7.12
C TYR A 64 -2.05 2.48 7.06
N TRP A 65 -3.05 1.78 6.51
CA TRP A 65 -4.40 2.33 6.46
C TRP A 65 -5.02 2.48 7.83
N LYS A 66 -4.76 1.56 8.75
CA LYS A 66 -5.25 1.66 10.12
C LYS A 66 -4.67 2.89 10.83
N ASP A 67 -3.38 3.17 10.62
CA ASP A 67 -2.71 4.35 11.16
C ASP A 67 -3.19 5.65 10.49
N ALA A 68 -3.41 5.63 9.18
CA ALA A 68 -3.88 6.77 8.39
C ALA A 68 -5.36 7.15 8.63
N GLY A 69 -6.06 6.51 9.57
CA GLY A 69 -7.47 6.74 9.88
C GLY A 69 -8.45 6.00 8.97
N GLY A 70 -7.97 5.01 8.22
CA GLY A 70 -8.77 4.18 7.33
C GLY A 70 -8.67 4.62 5.87
N ARG A 71 -8.53 3.64 4.97
CA ARG A 71 -8.40 3.87 3.53
C ARG A 71 -9.44 4.81 2.94
N SER A 72 -10.71 4.62 3.29
CA SER A 72 -11.80 5.40 2.71
C SER A 72 -11.72 6.87 3.11
N GLU A 73 -11.27 7.16 4.33
CA GLU A 73 -11.09 8.52 4.83
C GLU A 73 -9.87 9.18 4.17
N SER A 74 -8.74 8.48 4.10
CA SER A 74 -7.52 9.04 3.54
C SER A 74 -7.57 9.22 2.02
N THR A 75 -8.21 8.28 1.30
CA THR A 75 -8.25 8.32 -0.17
C THR A 75 -9.37 9.20 -0.71
N ASN A 76 -10.37 9.50 0.11
CA ASN A 76 -11.63 10.15 -0.28
C ASN A 76 -12.23 9.56 -1.58
N LEU A 77 -11.85 8.32 -1.94
CA LEU A 77 -12.43 7.52 -3.01
C LEU A 77 -13.72 6.94 -2.43
N GLY A 78 -14.67 7.84 -2.15
CA GLY A 78 -15.92 7.52 -1.50
C GLY A 78 -16.69 6.48 -2.31
N LYS A 79 -17.00 5.35 -1.64
CA LYS A 79 -18.08 4.36 -1.81
C LYS A 79 -18.48 3.86 -3.21
N ASN A 80 -17.94 4.39 -4.30
CA ASN A 80 -18.59 4.19 -5.58
C ASN A 80 -18.06 3.02 -6.38
N HIS A 81 -16.86 2.46 -6.15
CA HIS A 81 -16.45 1.40 -7.08
C HIS A 81 -15.48 0.29 -6.67
N ILE A 82 -14.92 0.19 -5.46
CA ILE A 82 -13.98 -0.93 -5.23
C ILE A 82 -14.05 -1.48 -3.80
N PHE A 83 -14.22 -2.80 -3.74
CA PHE A 83 -14.23 -3.74 -2.63
C PHE A 83 -15.44 -3.77 -1.71
N LYS A 84 -16.25 -4.81 -1.94
CA LYS A 84 -17.09 -5.54 -0.99
C LYS A 84 -16.49 -5.43 0.40
N ILE A 85 -17.01 -4.48 1.19
CA ILE A 85 -16.76 -4.37 2.61
C ILE A 85 -17.05 -5.76 3.16
N VAL A 86 -16.02 -6.45 3.66
CA VAL A 86 -16.18 -7.61 4.52
C VAL A 86 -17.09 -7.11 5.62
N SER A 87 -18.38 -7.44 5.50
CA SER A 87 -19.41 -6.89 6.35
C SER A 87 -19.04 -7.25 7.76
N GLU A 88 -18.67 -6.22 8.52
CA GLU A 88 -18.66 -6.27 9.97
C GLU A 88 -19.98 -6.88 10.38
N ARG A 89 -19.93 -8.10 10.95
CA ARG A 89 -21.09 -8.72 11.57
C ARG A 89 -21.60 -7.73 12.62
N PRO A 90 -22.84 -7.23 12.53
CA PRO A 90 -23.44 -6.59 13.69
C PRO A 90 -23.59 -7.68 14.76
N ARG A 91 -22.88 -7.52 15.88
CA ARG A 91 -23.23 -8.24 17.10
C ARG A 91 -24.56 -7.65 17.58
N PHE A 92 -25.63 -8.40 17.34
CA PHE A 92 -26.91 -8.23 18.03
C PHE A 92 -26.74 -8.49 19.53
#